data_AF-A0AAW5CQK7-F1
#
_entry.id   AF-A0AAW5CQK7-F1
#
_cell.length_a   1.000
_cell.length_b   1.000
_cell.length_c   1.000
_cell.angle_alpha   90.00
_cell.angle_beta   90.00
_cell.angle_gamma   90.00
#
_symmetry.space_group_name_H-M   'P 1'
#
loop_
_entity.id
_entity.type
_entity.pdbx_description
1 polymer ?
#
loop_
_entity_poly.entity_id
_entity_poly.type
_entity_poly.pdbx_seq_one_letter_code
_entity_poly.pdbx_strand_id
1 'polypeptide(L)'
;MIYPDFYPFYATQGSPGFYNEEREQEKEFDLMRSYYPDTARRIQEKAEAQCQLLDYEGSRLYDEYPDRFMLYHICHQVKGQMEGDTSVQEIPGGFLDDLIEVLVYQEISRRRCRRKRCRKCFRTEY
;
A
#
# COMPACT_ATOMS: atom_id res chain seq x y z
N MET A 1 -16.12 14.00 -7.37
CA MET A 1 -15.26 14.28 -8.54
C MET A 1 -14.92 15.76 -8.51
N ILE A 2 -13.64 16.12 -8.41
CA ILE A 2 -13.22 17.53 -8.43
C ILE A 2 -12.20 17.68 -9.56
N TYR A 3 -12.72 18.29 -10.64
CA TYR A 3 -12.12 18.95 -11.80
C TYR A 3 -10.95 18.30 -12.58
N PRO A 4 -11.20 17.92 -13.86
CA PRO A 4 -10.19 17.61 -14.85
C PRO A 4 -10.00 18.79 -15.83
N ASP A 5 -9.79 20.03 -15.36
CA ASP A 5 -9.67 21.15 -16.30
C ASP A 5 -8.21 21.59 -16.51
N PHE A 6 -7.75 21.29 -17.73
CA PHE A 6 -6.68 21.89 -18.52
C PHE A 6 -5.76 22.89 -17.77
N TYR A 7 -4.57 22.40 -17.37
CA TYR A 7 -3.49 23.26 -16.90
C TYR A 7 -2.65 23.77 -18.09
N PRO A 8 -2.57 25.09 -18.35
CA PRO A 8 -1.85 25.61 -19.51
C PRO A 8 -0.33 25.47 -19.35
N PHE A 9 0.38 25.25 -20.47
CA PHE A 9 1.81 24.94 -20.54
C PHE A 9 2.74 25.99 -19.91
N TYR A 10 2.25 27.21 -19.65
CA TYR A 10 3.04 28.26 -18.99
C TYR A 10 2.89 28.27 -17.46
N ALA A 11 1.92 27.56 -16.87
CA ALA A 11 1.76 27.45 -15.40
C ALA A 11 2.67 26.38 -14.77
N THR A 12 3.30 25.53 -15.58
CA THR A 12 4.26 24.49 -15.16
C THR A 12 5.67 25.02 -14.93
N GLN A 13 6.01 26.19 -15.46
CA GLN A 13 7.34 26.79 -15.29
C GLN A 13 7.39 27.56 -13.96
N GLY A 14 7.28 26.85 -12.84
CA GLY A 14 7.39 27.44 -11.50
C GLY A 14 6.53 26.81 -10.41
N SER A 15 5.68 25.83 -10.72
CA SER A 15 4.83 25.19 -9.70
C SER A 15 5.65 24.23 -8.82
N PRO A 16 5.68 24.42 -7.49
CA PRO A 16 6.21 23.44 -6.53
C PRO A 16 5.42 22.12 -6.51
N GLY A 17 4.31 22.03 -7.25
CA GLY A 17 3.29 20.99 -7.19
C GLY A 17 3.77 19.56 -7.46
N PHE A 18 4.85 19.38 -8.23
CA PHE A 18 5.41 18.04 -8.49
C PHE A 18 5.95 17.35 -7.22
N TYR A 19 6.31 18.12 -6.18
CA TYR A 19 6.68 17.60 -4.86
C TYR A 19 5.51 17.60 -3.87
N ASN A 20 4.38 18.24 -4.19
CA ASN A 20 3.21 18.28 -3.32
C ASN A 20 2.29 17.07 -3.51
N GLU A 21 2.22 16.51 -4.73
CA GLU A 21 1.35 15.36 -4.99
C GLU A 21 1.64 14.15 -4.09
N GLU A 22 2.92 13.85 -3.81
CA GLU A 22 3.30 12.74 -2.91
C GLU A 22 2.90 13.03 -1.46
N ARG A 23 3.11 14.27 -1.00
CA ARG A 23 2.77 14.70 0.36
C ARG A 23 1.25 14.77 0.58
N GLU A 24 0.51 15.16 -0.43
CA GLU A 24 -0.96 15.19 -0.40
C GLU A 24 -1.53 13.76 -0.37
N GLN A 25 -0.98 12.86 -1.18
CA GLN A 25 -1.35 11.43 -1.12
C GLN A 25 -1.04 10.79 0.23
N GLU A 26 0.09 11.12 0.86
CA GLU A 26 0.39 10.63 2.20
C GLU A 26 -0.62 11.12 3.22
N LYS A 27 -1.00 12.41 3.17
CA LYS A 27 -2.03 12.97 4.05
C LYS A 27 -3.40 12.32 3.84
N GLU A 28 -3.80 12.10 2.59
CA GLU A 28 -5.05 11.43 2.25
C GLU A 28 -5.05 9.98 2.75
N PHE A 29 -3.91 9.30 2.64
CA PHE A 29 -3.78 7.93 3.07
C PHE A 29 -3.75 7.80 4.60
N ASP A 30 -3.08 8.70 5.30
CA ASP A 30 -3.11 8.78 6.76
C ASP A 30 -4.52 9.10 7.27
N LEU A 31 -5.25 9.97 6.55
CA LEU A 31 -6.66 10.21 6.81
C LEU A 31 -7.49 8.94 6.58
N MET A 32 -7.27 8.20 5.50
CA MET A 32 -7.95 6.92 5.25
C MET A 32 -7.69 5.90 6.36
N ARG A 33 -6.45 5.80 6.84
CA ARG A 33 -6.10 4.91 7.97
C ARG A 33 -6.84 5.28 9.25
N SER A 34 -7.17 6.56 9.46
CA SER A 34 -7.94 6.97 10.64
C SER A 34 -9.36 6.42 10.68
N TYR A 35 -9.93 6.06 9.52
CA TYR A 35 -11.27 5.47 9.43
C TYR A 35 -11.28 3.95 9.58
N TYR A 36 -10.11 3.30 9.64
CA TYR A 36 -10.05 1.85 9.73
C TYR A 36 -10.54 1.37 11.10
N PRO A 37 -11.35 0.30 11.14
CA PRO A 37 -11.71 -0.32 12.41
C PRO A 37 -10.45 -0.83 13.12
N ASP A 38 -10.51 -0.93 14.45
CA ASP A 38 -9.35 -1.30 15.28
C ASP A 38 -8.70 -2.62 14.85
N THR A 39 -9.51 -3.57 14.38
CA THR A 39 -9.04 -4.86 13.86
C THR A 39 -8.18 -4.68 12.60
N ALA A 40 -8.67 -3.94 11.61
CA ALA A 40 -7.93 -3.65 10.38
C ALA A 40 -6.68 -2.81 10.65
N ARG A 41 -6.75 -1.86 11.60
CA ARG A 41 -5.59 -1.04 11.98
C ARG A 41 -4.47 -1.90 12.56
N ARG A 42 -4.79 -2.87 13.41
CA ARG A 42 -3.81 -3.83 13.94
C ARG A 42 -3.21 -4.68 12.82
N ILE A 43 -4.03 -5.20 11.90
CA ILE A 43 -3.55 -5.99 10.74
C ILE A 43 -2.60 -5.16 9.90
N GLN A 44 -2.98 -3.92 9.63
CA GLN A 44 -2.19 -2.96 8.87
C GLN A 44 -0.82 -2.71 9.53
N GLU A 45 -0.78 -2.51 10.85
CA GLU A 45 0.47 -2.35 11.61
C GLU A 45 1.39 -3.58 11.51
N LYS A 46 0.85 -4.81 11.62
CA LYS A 46 1.64 -6.04 11.45
C LYS A 46 2.11 -6.25 10.01
N ALA A 47 1.25 -5.97 9.03
CA ALA A 47 1.57 -6.07 7.61
C ALA A 47 2.71 -5.11 7.24
N GLU A 48 2.68 -3.88 7.74
CA GLU A 48 3.75 -2.91 7.57
C GLU A 48 5.06 -3.37 8.19
N ALA A 49 5.02 -3.90 9.42
CA ALA A 49 6.20 -4.43 10.08
C ALA A 49 6.83 -5.59 9.29
N GLN A 50 6.02 -6.53 8.79
CA GLN A 50 6.51 -7.63 7.94
C GLN A 50 7.10 -7.12 6.62
N CYS A 51 6.41 -6.21 5.94
CA CYS A 51 6.91 -5.63 4.69
C CYS A 51 8.18 -4.79 4.92
N GLN A 52 8.34 -4.19 6.09
CA GLN A 52 9.53 -3.40 6.43
C GLN A 52 10.77 -4.27 6.63
N LEU A 53 10.63 -5.47 7.21
CA LEU A 53 11.72 -6.43 7.30
C LEU A 53 12.19 -6.91 5.92
N LEU A 54 11.26 -6.96 4.95
CA LEU A 54 11.55 -7.34 3.56
C LEU A 54 11.98 -6.16 2.69
N ASP A 55 12.08 -4.95 3.23
CA ASP A 55 12.48 -3.75 2.49
C ASP A 55 13.99 -3.55 2.51
N TYR A 56 14.69 -4.39 1.76
CA TYR A 56 16.13 -4.29 1.52
C TYR A 56 16.43 -4.26 0.02
N GLU A 57 17.63 -3.82 -0.35
CA GLU A 57 18.06 -3.79 -1.76
C GLU A 57 18.18 -5.20 -2.34
N GLY A 58 17.59 -5.43 -3.51
CA GLY A 58 17.55 -6.76 -4.12
C GLY A 58 16.56 -7.72 -3.46
N SER A 59 15.66 -7.22 -2.60
CA SER A 59 14.57 -8.03 -2.06
C SER A 59 13.63 -8.53 -3.16
N ARG A 60 13.15 -9.75 -2.98
CA ARG A 60 12.08 -10.39 -3.79
C ARG A 60 10.80 -9.55 -3.87
N LEU A 61 10.62 -8.64 -2.90
CA LEU A 61 9.53 -7.67 -2.87
C LEU A 61 9.50 -6.75 -4.11
N TYR A 62 10.67 -6.49 -4.71
CA TYR A 62 10.85 -5.55 -5.81
C TYR A 62 11.08 -6.22 -7.17
N ASP A 63 10.94 -7.54 -7.25
CA ASP A 63 11.03 -8.29 -8.49
C ASP A 63 10.03 -7.74 -9.53
N GLU A 64 10.36 -7.90 -10.81
CA GLU A 64 9.48 -7.51 -11.91
C GLU A 64 8.13 -8.24 -11.80
N TYR A 65 8.19 -9.55 -11.53
CA TYR A 65 7.05 -10.43 -11.35
C TYR A 65 7.12 -11.09 -9.96
N PRO A 66 6.32 -10.64 -8.98
CA PRO A 66 6.30 -11.28 -7.67
C PRO A 66 5.71 -12.68 -7.77
N ASP A 67 6.36 -13.65 -7.13
CA ASP A 67 5.86 -15.02 -7.02
C ASP A 67 4.62 -15.10 -6.11
N ARG A 68 3.62 -15.87 -6.52
CA ARG A 68 2.37 -16.06 -5.77
C ARG A 68 2.61 -16.76 -4.44
N PHE A 69 3.52 -17.71 -4.38
CA PHE A 69 3.84 -18.42 -3.13
C PHE A 69 4.52 -17.49 -2.12
N MET A 70 5.43 -16.62 -2.57
CA MET A 70 6.03 -15.59 -1.73
C MET A 70 4.98 -14.67 -1.12
N LEU A 71 4.05 -14.16 -1.93
CA LEU A 71 2.97 -13.29 -1.47
C LEU A 71 2.10 -13.98 -0.41
N TYR A 72 1.68 -15.21 -0.69
CA TYR A 72 0.91 -16.03 0.26
C TYR A 72 1.69 -16.27 1.56
N HIS A 73 3.00 -16.53 1.48
CA HIS A 73 3.83 -16.75 2.65
C HIS A 73 3.87 -15.52 3.56
N ILE A 74 3.97 -14.31 3.01
CA ILE A 74 3.95 -13.07 3.79
C ILE A 74 2.60 -12.93 4.52
N CYS A 75 1.49 -13.18 3.84
CA CYS A 75 0.15 -13.16 4.44
C CYS A 75 0.04 -14.17 5.59
N HIS A 76 0.56 -15.38 5.40
CA HIS A 76 0.59 -16.41 6.44
C HIS A 76 1.45 -16.00 7.65
N GLN A 77 2.58 -15.33 7.45
CA GLN A 77 3.40 -14.81 8.55
C GLN A 77 2.66 -13.72 9.35
N VAL A 78 1.94 -12.83 8.67
CA VAL A 78 1.10 -11.82 9.32
C VAL A 78 -0.03 -12.48 10.12
N LYS A 79 -0.68 -13.50 9.54
CA LYS A 79 -1.72 -14.28 10.23
C LYS A 79 -1.20 -14.95 11.50
N GLY A 80 -0.04 -15.62 11.43
CA GLY A 80 0.58 -16.26 12.60
C GLY A 80 0.95 -15.27 13.71
N GLN A 81 1.26 -14.01 13.37
CA GLN A 81 1.50 -12.96 14.37
C GLN A 81 0.22 -12.44 15.03
N MET A 82 -0.94 -12.66 14.41
CA MET A 82 -2.25 -12.26 14.91
C MET A 82 -2.92 -13.31 15.78
N GLU A 83 -2.52 -14.58 15.68
CA GLU A 83 -3.09 -15.66 16.51
C GLU A 83 -2.87 -15.44 18.02
N GLY A 84 -1.92 -14.56 18.41
CA GLY A 84 -1.72 -14.14 19.80
C GLY A 84 -2.64 -13.01 20.29
N ASP A 85 -3.37 -12.32 19.41
CA ASP A 85 -4.15 -11.14 19.72
C ASP A 85 -5.65 -11.49 19.88
N THR A 86 -6.16 -11.43 21.11
CA THR A 86 -7.53 -11.83 21.53
C THR A 86 -8.68 -11.12 20.80
N SER A 87 -8.44 -9.98 20.16
CA SER A 87 -9.46 -9.19 19.45
C SER A 87 -9.84 -9.73 18.07
N VAL A 88 -9.02 -10.60 17.48
CA VAL A 88 -9.17 -11.03 16.08
C VAL A 88 -10.16 -12.19 15.94
N GLN A 89 -10.54 -12.83 17.05
CA GLN A 89 -11.39 -14.02 17.09
C GLN A 89 -12.86 -13.81 16.70
N GLU A 90 -13.34 -12.55 16.60
CA GLU A 90 -14.75 -12.26 16.32
C GLU A 90 -15.11 -12.33 14.82
N ILE A 91 -14.12 -12.39 13.93
CA ILE A 91 -14.33 -12.33 12.48
C ILE A 91 -14.25 -13.76 11.89
N PRO A 92 -15.16 -14.15 10.97
CA PRO A 92 -15.06 -15.44 10.30
C PRO A 92 -13.72 -15.58 9.59
N GLY A 93 -13.01 -16.70 9.85
CA GLY A 93 -11.62 -16.91 9.43
C GLY A 93 -11.34 -16.68 7.93
N GLY A 94 -12.28 -17.00 7.05
CA GLY A 94 -12.12 -16.75 5.61
C GLY A 94 -12.04 -15.25 5.26
N PHE A 95 -12.86 -14.42 5.92
CA PHE A 95 -12.84 -12.97 5.67
C PHE A 95 -11.59 -12.31 6.26
N LEU A 96 -11.06 -12.84 7.38
CA LEU A 96 -9.78 -12.39 7.93
C LEU A 96 -8.64 -12.62 6.96
N ASP A 97 -8.60 -13.79 6.33
CA ASP A 97 -7.57 -14.14 5.36
C ASP A 97 -7.62 -13.20 4.16
N ASP A 98 -8.82 -12.97 3.60
CA ASP A 98 -9.03 -12.01 2.51
C ASP A 98 -8.60 -10.59 2.90
N LEU A 99 -8.95 -10.16 4.12
CA LEU A 99 -8.57 -8.83 4.62
C LEU A 99 -7.05 -8.70 4.78
N ILE A 100 -6.38 -9.71 5.31
CA ILE A 100 -4.92 -9.73 5.45
C ILE A 100 -4.27 -9.66 4.06
N GLU A 101 -4.74 -10.46 3.11
CA GLU A 101 -4.21 -10.45 1.73
C GLU A 101 -4.33 -9.06 1.09
N VAL A 102 -5.51 -8.43 1.18
CA VAL A 102 -5.73 -7.09 0.60
C VAL A 102 -4.80 -6.05 1.22
N LEU A 103 -4.67 -6.02 2.55
CA LEU A 103 -3.85 -5.03 3.25
C LEU A 103 -2.35 -5.23 2.95
N VAL A 104 -1.87 -6.48 2.95
CA VAL A 104 -0.48 -6.81 2.59
C VAL A 104 -0.20 -6.41 1.14
N TYR A 105 -1.05 -6.78 0.19
CA TYR A 105 -0.83 -6.46 -1.22
C TYR A 105 -0.88 -4.96 -1.49
N GLN A 106 -1.75 -4.23 -0.80
CA GLN A 106 -1.80 -2.78 -0.86
C GLN A 106 -0.49 -2.14 -0.37
N GLU A 107 0.07 -2.60 0.74
CA GLU A 107 1.36 -2.10 1.25
C GLU A 107 2.53 -2.43 0.30
N ILE A 108 2.58 -3.65 -0.25
CA ILE A 108 3.58 -4.04 -1.24
C ILE A 108 3.47 -3.15 -2.49
N SER A 109 2.25 -2.98 -3.02
CA SER A 109 1.98 -2.13 -4.18
C SER A 109 2.41 -0.69 -3.92
N ARG A 110 2.08 -0.13 -2.75
CA ARG A 110 2.48 1.22 -2.34
C ARG A 110 3.99 1.38 -2.28
N ARG A 111 4.73 0.44 -1.70
CA ARG A 111 6.21 0.47 -1.66
C ARG A 111 6.83 0.39 -3.04
N ARG A 112 6.31 -0.49 -3.91
CA ARG A 112 6.76 -0.60 -5.31
C ARG A 112 6.48 0.70 -6.08
N CYS A 113 5.31 1.32 -5.87
CA CYS A 113 4.92 2.58 -6.50
C CYS A 113 5.79 3.76 -6.06
N ARG A 114 6.14 3.85 -4.78
CA ARG A 114 7.10 4.84 -4.26
C ARG A 114 8.47 4.68 -4.90
N ARG A 115 8.98 3.44 -4.96
CA ARG A 115 10.34 3.15 -5.47
C ARG A 115 10.46 3.34 -6.99
N LYS A 116 9.41 3.00 -7.77
CA LYS A 116 9.41 3.09 -9.24
C LYS A 116 8.75 4.36 -9.80
N ARG A 117 8.25 5.29 -8.97
CA ARG A 117 7.45 6.47 -9.38
C ARG A 117 6.40 6.07 -10.45
N CYS A 118 5.54 5.10 -10.14
CA CYS A 118 4.64 4.42 -11.08
C CYS A 118 3.66 5.32 -11.87
N ARG A 119 3.65 6.64 -11.68
CA ARG A 119 2.87 7.58 -12.50
C ARG A 119 3.39 7.76 -13.92
N LYS A 120 4.57 7.24 -14.27
CA LYS A 120 5.00 7.15 -15.68
C LYS A 120 4.40 5.96 -16.45
N CYS A 121 3.82 4.97 -15.78
CA CYS A 121 3.40 3.72 -16.42
C CYS A 121 1.97 3.74 -17.00
N PHE A 122 1.15 4.77 -16.71
CA PHE A 122 -0.24 4.88 -17.22
C PHE A 122 -0.45 6.04 -18.19
N ARG A 123 0.61 6.67 -18.72
CA ARG A 123 0.48 7.45 -19.96
C ARG A 123 0.58 6.49 -21.13
N THR A 124 -0.51 5.81 -21.46
CA THR A 124 -0.68 5.33 -22.83
C THR A 124 -0.82 6.57 -23.70
N GLU A 125 0.28 6.95 -24.34
CA GLU A 125 0.24 7.86 -25.48
C GLU A 125 -0.55 7.16 -26.59
N TYR A 126 -1.77 7.65 -26.84
CA TYR A 126 -2.51 7.42 -28.07
C TYR A 126 -2.62 8.76 -28.79
#